data_AF-A0A6N8HKC1-F1
#
_entry.id   AF-A0A6N8HKC1-F1
#
_cell.length_a   1.000
_cell.length_b   1.000
_cell.length_c   1.000
_cell.angle_alpha   90.00
_cell.angle_beta   90.00
_cell.angle_gamma   90.00
#
_symmetry.space_group_name_H-M   'P 1'
#
loop_
_entity.id
_entity.type
_entity.pdbx_description
1 polymer ?
#
loop_
_entity_poly.entity_id
_entity_poly.type
_entity_poly.pdbx_seq_one_letter_code
_entity_poly.pdbx_strand_id
1 'polypeptide(L)'
;MTRKTDHLKHKLDEDMQHIHFSGQKDVLKRTHPESFRDKAVAFWNKEISIPLLPVSTVFALVLLAVGYHEVVVPLQPDQTQKTIEVAGNTYWENDFERAVSRYED
;
A
#
# COMPACT_ATOMS: atom_id res chain seq x y z
N MET A 1 47.46 -9.43 45.87
CA MET A 1 46.92 -10.27 44.75
C MET A 1 46.53 -9.45 43.51
N THR A 2 46.93 -8.19 43.38
CA THR A 2 46.50 -7.25 42.33
C THR A 2 47.40 -7.18 41.08
N ARG A 3 48.65 -7.66 41.14
CA ARG A 3 49.59 -7.54 40.00
C ARG A 3 49.29 -8.45 38.80
N LYS A 4 48.66 -9.61 39.03
CA LYS A 4 48.33 -10.56 37.95
C LYS A 4 47.20 -10.06 37.05
N THR A 5 46.23 -9.35 37.62
CA THR A 5 45.10 -8.78 36.88
C THR A 5 45.52 -7.62 35.99
N ASP A 6 46.49 -6.81 36.44
CA ASP A 6 46.97 -5.67 35.67
C ASP A 6 47.76 -6.12 34.44
N HIS A 7 48.59 -7.15 34.58
CA HIS A 7 49.34 -7.71 33.45
C HIS A 7 48.43 -8.37 32.41
N LEU A 8 47.36 -9.04 32.86
CA LEU A 8 46.38 -9.66 31.99
C LEU A 8 45.55 -8.63 31.23
N LYS A 9 45.14 -7.55 31.90
CA LYS A 9 44.47 -6.41 31.26
C LYS A 9 45.34 -5.77 30.20
N HIS A 10 46.61 -5.53 30.50
CA HIS A 10 47.53 -4.87 29.58
C HIS A 10 47.76 -5.67 28.30
N LYS A 11 47.88 -7.00 28.43
CA LYS A 11 48.03 -7.90 27.29
C LYS A 11 46.75 -7.97 26.45
N LEU A 12 45.59 -7.98 27.10
CA LEU A 12 44.30 -7.95 26.42
C LEU A 12 44.07 -6.63 25.66
N ASP A 13 44.46 -5.51 26.26
CA ASP A 13 44.38 -4.19 25.61
C ASP A 13 45.29 -4.12 24.38
N GLU A 14 46.51 -4.66 24.47
CA GLU A 14 47.45 -4.78 23.35
C GLU A 14 46.91 -5.68 22.23
N ASP A 15 46.32 -6.83 22.58
CA ASP A 15 45.71 -7.75 21.61
C ASP A 15 44.45 -7.14 20.95
N MET A 16 43.70 -6.29 21.67
CA MET A 16 42.49 -5.63 21.18
C MET A 16 42.75 -4.27 20.50
N GLN A 17 43.95 -3.70 20.58
CA GLN A 17 44.30 -2.41 19.95
C GLN A 17 44.03 -2.39 18.45
N HIS A 18 44.09 -3.54 17.79
CA HIS A 18 43.82 -3.67 16.35
C HIS A 18 42.37 -4.05 16.03
N ILE A 19 41.57 -4.41 17.04
CA ILE A 19 40.17 -4.82 16.87
C ILE A 19 39.29 -3.60 17.16
N HIS A 20 39.06 -2.81 16.11
CA HIS A 20 38.07 -1.73 16.17
C HIS A 20 36.72 -2.22 15.66
N PHE A 21 35.69 -2.08 16.50
CA PHE A 21 34.32 -2.40 16.12
C PHE A 21 33.78 -1.34 15.15
N SER A 22 33.93 -1.60 13.85
CA SER A 22 33.48 -0.70 12.77
C SER A 22 31.99 -0.85 12.43
N GLY A 23 31.37 -1.97 12.79
CA GLY A 23 29.99 -2.32 12.44
C GLY A 23 28.91 -1.76 13.36
N GLN A 24 29.22 -0.82 14.27
CA GLN A 24 28.26 -0.32 15.27
C GLN A 24 26.97 0.21 14.64
N LYS A 25 27.10 1.00 13.56
CA LYS A 25 25.95 1.56 12.85
C LYS A 25 25.09 0.48 12.19
N ASP A 26 25.71 -0.57 11.64
CA ASP A 26 25.00 -1.65 10.96
C ASP A 26 24.30 -2.59 11.94
N VAL A 27 24.91 -2.85 13.10
CA VAL A 27 24.29 -3.63 14.18
C VAL A 27 23.12 -2.86 14.79
N LEU A 28 23.26 -1.54 15.01
CA LEU A 28 22.17 -0.68 15.49
C LEU A 28 21.00 -0.66 14.50
N LYS A 29 21.27 -0.47 13.20
CA LYS A 29 20.23 -0.51 12.15
C LYS A 29 19.50 -1.86 12.09
N ARG A 30 20.20 -2.96 12.36
CA ARG A 30 19.62 -4.31 12.32
C ARG A 30 18.78 -4.64 13.55
N THR A 31 19.13 -4.09 14.72
CA THR A 31 18.45 -4.40 16.00
C THR A 31 17.37 -3.39 16.35
N HIS A 32 17.52 -2.12 15.94
CA HIS A 32 16.59 -1.03 16.23
C HIS A 32 16.33 -0.22 14.95
N PRO A 33 15.47 -0.71 14.04
CA PRO A 33 15.14 0.02 12.83
C PRO A 33 14.35 1.30 13.16
N GLU A 34 14.94 2.46 12.89
CA GLU A 34 14.40 3.77 13.25
C GLU A 34 13.29 4.26 12.30
N SER A 35 13.23 3.73 11.07
CA SER A 35 12.30 4.16 10.01
C SER A 35 11.31 3.09 9.57
N PHE A 36 10.13 3.49 9.12
CA PHE A 36 9.13 2.60 8.50
C PHE A 36 9.68 1.87 7.27
N ARG A 37 10.55 2.52 6.49
CA ARG A 37 11.23 1.89 5.35
C ARG A 37 12.19 0.78 5.81
N ASP A 38 12.94 1.04 6.88
CA ASP A 38 13.89 0.07 7.44
C ASP A 38 13.15 -1.10 8.08
N LYS A 39 11.97 -0.87 8.67
CA LYS A 39 11.06 -1.93 9.13
C LYS A 39 10.53 -2.78 7.98
N ALA A 40 10.17 -2.18 6.85
CA ALA A 40 9.72 -2.92 5.67
C ALA A 40 10.85 -3.79 5.07
N VAL A 41 12.07 -3.25 5.00
CA VAL A 41 13.26 -4.02 4.56
C VAL A 41 13.59 -5.13 5.56
N ALA A 42 13.52 -4.86 6.86
CA ALA A 42 13.74 -5.87 7.91
C ALA A 42 12.65 -6.95 7.92
N PHE A 43 11.41 -6.58 7.58
CA PHE A 43 10.31 -7.51 7.36
C PHE A 43 10.61 -8.37 6.14
N TRP A 44 10.98 -7.79 5.00
CA TRP A 44 11.34 -8.52 3.79
C TRP A 44 12.56 -9.45 3.94
N ASN A 45 13.52 -9.07 4.79
CA ASN A 45 14.69 -9.89 5.13
C ASN A 45 14.40 -11.01 6.14
N LYS A 46 13.29 -10.96 6.87
CA LYS A 46 12.81 -12.15 7.58
C LYS A 46 12.32 -13.12 6.52
N GLU A 47 12.60 -14.41 6.71
CA GLU A 47 12.04 -15.51 5.93
C GLU A 47 10.51 -15.57 6.12
N ILE A 48 9.81 -14.58 5.55
CA ILE A 48 8.36 -14.56 5.59
C ILE A 48 7.91 -15.60 4.59
N SER A 49 7.58 -16.78 5.10
CA SER A 49 6.77 -17.74 4.36
C SER A 49 5.36 -17.16 4.25
N ILE A 50 5.15 -16.30 3.24
CA ILE A 50 3.83 -15.77 2.93
C ILE A 50 3.03 -16.94 2.35
N PRO A 51 1.98 -17.44 3.02
CA PRO A 51 1.16 -18.48 2.46
C PRO A 51 0.50 -17.96 1.18
N LEU A 52 0.87 -18.54 0.04
CA LEU A 52 0.53 -18.03 -1.29
C LEU A 52 -0.98 -18.07 -1.54
N LEU A 53 -1.66 -19.10 -1.03
CA LEU A 53 -3.09 -19.32 -1.18
C LEU A 53 -3.94 -18.17 -0.60
N PRO A 54 -3.85 -17.84 0.70
CA PRO A 54 -4.68 -16.76 1.25
C PRO A 54 -4.33 -15.39 0.65
N VAL A 55 -3.06 -15.11 0.38
CA VAL A 55 -2.66 -13.80 -0.19
C VAL A 55 -3.15 -13.63 -1.61
N SER A 56 -3.00 -14.65 -2.46
CA SER A 56 -3.53 -14.59 -3.83
C SER A 56 -5.05 -14.50 -3.85
N THR A 57 -5.74 -15.19 -2.93
CA THR A 57 -7.20 -15.12 -2.81
C THR A 57 -7.67 -13.71 -2.47
N VAL A 58 -7.09 -13.09 -1.43
CA VAL A 58 -7.43 -11.72 -1.05
C VAL A 58 -7.12 -10.74 -2.17
N PHE A 59 -5.96 -10.89 -2.81
CA PHE A 59 -5.56 -10.02 -3.93
C PHE A 59 -6.52 -10.14 -5.12
N ALA A 60 -6.90 -11.36 -5.51
CA ALA A 60 -7.86 -11.60 -6.58
C ALA A 60 -9.24 -11.02 -6.24
N LEU A 61 -9.71 -11.17 -4.99
CA LEU A 61 -10.97 -10.58 -4.55
C LEU A 61 -10.96 -9.05 -4.61
N VAL A 62 -9.85 -8.41 -4.22
CA VAL A 62 -9.72 -6.95 -4.32
C VAL A 62 -9.75 -6.50 -5.78
N LEU A 63 -9.00 -7.17 -6.66
CA LEU A 63 -9.02 -6.86 -8.09
C LEU A 63 -10.40 -7.05 -8.71
N LEU A 64 -11.10 -8.12 -8.35
CA LEU A 64 -12.47 -8.37 -8.78
C LEU A 64 -13.43 -7.30 -8.26
N ALA A 65 -13.31 -6.89 -7.00
CA ALA A 65 -14.18 -5.86 -6.43
C ALA A 65 -13.99 -4.50 -7.12
N VAL A 66 -12.73 -4.11 -7.37
CA VAL A 66 -12.41 -2.87 -8.08
C VAL A 66 -12.89 -2.93 -9.53
N GLY A 67 -12.58 -4.01 -10.25
CA GLY A 67 -13.03 -4.19 -11.63
C GLY A 67 -14.56 -4.27 -11.75
N TYR A 68 -15.23 -4.92 -10.80
CA TYR A 68 -16.70 -4.98 -10.76
C TYR A 68 -17.31 -3.61 -10.53
N HIS A 69 -16.75 -2.81 -9.62
CA HIS A 69 -17.21 -1.44 -9.39
C HIS A 69 -17.09 -0.60 -10.67
N GLU A 70 -16.02 -0.76 -11.44
CA GLU A 70 -15.79 0.02 -12.65
C GLU A 70 -16.64 -0.42 -13.85
N VAL A 71 -16.96 -1.73 -13.95
CA VAL A 71 -17.68 -2.29 -15.11
C VAL A 71 -19.19 -2.37 -14.87
N VAL A 72 -19.63 -2.70 -13.65
CA VAL A 72 -21.02 -3.11 -13.36
C VAL A 72 -21.79 -2.09 -12.53
N VAL A 73 -21.12 -1.12 -11.90
CA VAL A 73 -21.80 0.01 -11.27
C VAL A 73 -21.82 1.16 -12.27
N PRO A 74 -22.80 1.23 -13.20
CA PRO A 74 -23.10 2.52 -13.79
C PRO A 74 -23.48 3.42 -12.60
N LEU A 75 -22.86 4.60 -12.51
CA LEU A 75 -23.38 5.68 -11.67
C LEU A 75 -24.89 5.65 -11.85
N GLN A 76 -25.62 5.48 -10.74
CA GLN A 76 -27.08 5.26 -10.73
C GLN A 76 -27.72 6.07 -11.86
N PRO A 77 -28.49 5.43 -12.77
CA PRO A 77 -29.12 6.17 -13.84
C PRO A 77 -29.92 7.28 -13.18
N ASP A 78 -29.61 8.51 -13.58
CA ASP A 78 -30.16 9.73 -13.02
C ASP A 78 -31.68 9.53 -12.87
N GLN A 79 -32.19 9.46 -11.64
CA GLN A 79 -33.60 9.11 -11.37
C GLN A 79 -34.59 10.14 -11.94
N THR A 80 -34.06 11.22 -12.52
CA THR A 80 -34.73 12.30 -13.23
C THR A 80 -35.00 11.99 -14.70
N GLN A 81 -34.43 10.92 -15.28
CA GLN A 81 -34.73 10.53 -16.66
C GLN A 81 -36.12 9.88 -16.76
N LYS A 82 -37.15 10.71 -16.93
CA LYS A 82 -38.48 10.26 -17.33
C LYS A 82 -38.60 10.25 -18.85
N THR A 83 -39.40 9.32 -19.33
CA THR A 83 -39.68 9.15 -20.74
C THR A 83 -41.12 9.59 -21.01
N ILE A 84 -41.32 10.37 -22.07
CA ILE A 84 -42.62 10.87 -22.50
C ILE A 84 -42.95 10.37 -23.91
N GLU A 85 -44.23 10.21 -24.21
CA GLU A 85 -44.71 9.82 -25.54
C GLU A 85 -45.33 11.04 -26.24
N VAL A 86 -44.78 11.42 -27.38
CA VAL A 86 -45.25 12.55 -28.20
C VAL A 86 -45.42 12.06 -29.63
N ALA A 87 -46.63 12.24 -30.18
CA ALA A 87 -46.97 11.84 -31.55
C ALA A 87 -46.63 10.37 -31.90
N GLY A 88 -46.77 9.46 -30.93
CA GLY A 88 -46.49 8.02 -31.09
C GLY A 88 -45.01 7.65 -31.04
N ASN A 89 -44.13 8.60 -30.72
CA ASN A 89 -42.70 8.37 -30.52
C ASN A 89 -42.32 8.62 -29.07
N THR A 90 -41.37 7.84 -28.58
CA THR A 90 -40.90 7.87 -27.19
C THR A 90 -39.63 8.71 -27.08
N TYR A 91 -39.64 9.75 -26.25
CA TYR A 91 -38.52 10.68 -26.05
C TYR A 91 -38.15 10.81 -24.57
N TRP A 92 -36.91 11.19 -24.29
CA TRP A 92 -36.51 11.63 -22.96
C TRP A 92 -37.07 13.03 -22.70
N GLU A 93 -37.70 13.23 -21.54
CA GLU A 93 -38.36 14.50 -21.16
C GLU A 93 -37.42 15.70 -21.32
N ASN A 94 -36.21 15.60 -20.73
CA ASN A 94 -35.20 16.66 -20.77
C ASN A 94 -34.72 17.01 -22.19
N ASP A 95 -34.62 16.02 -23.08
CA ASP A 95 -34.17 16.24 -24.45
C ASP A 95 -35.28 16.85 -25.30
N PHE A 96 -36.52 16.45 -25.05
CA PHE A 96 -37.69 17.02 -25.71
C PHE A 96 -37.90 18.48 -25.31
N GLU A 97 -37.88 18.80 -24.02
CA GLU A 97 -37.98 20.19 -23.54
C GLU A 97 -36.87 21.08 -24.11
N ARG A 98 -35.63 20.57 -24.17
CA ARG A 98 -34.51 21.28 -24.79
C ARG A 98 -34.69 21.48 -26.29
N ALA A 99 -35.31 20.53 -26.99
CA ALA A 99 -35.56 20.66 -28.42
C ALA A 99 -36.68 21.68 -28.68
N VAL A 100 -37.77 21.62 -27.93
CA VAL A 100 -38.93 22.53 -28.08
C VAL A 100 -38.54 23.98 -27.75
N SER A 101 -37.80 24.20 -26.67
CA SER A 101 -37.34 25.55 -26.28
C SER A 101 -36.46 26.24 -27.34
N ARG A 102 -35.83 25.50 -28.26
CA ARG A 102 -35.09 26.10 -29.40
C ARG A 102 -35.97 26.64 -30.52
N TYR A 103 -37.25 26.28 -30.54
CA TYR A 103 -38.21 26.69 -31.58
C TYR A 103 -39.29 27.66 -31.03
N GLU A 104 -39.26 27.99 -29.74
CA GLU A 104 -40.19 28.94 -29.10
C GLU A 104 -39.66 30.39 -29.04
N ASP A 105 -38.49 30.66 -29.64
CA ASP A 105 -37.95 32.00 -29.95
C ASP A 105 -38.18 32.37 -31.43
#